data_AF-A0AA95FGW5-F1
#
_entry.id   AF-A0AA95FGW5-F1
#
_cell.length_a   1.000
_cell.length_b   1.000
_cell.length_c   1.000
_cell.angle_alpha   90.00
_cell.angle_beta   90.00
_cell.angle_gamma   90.00
#
_symmetry.space_group_name_H-M   'P 1'
#
loop_
_entity.id
_entity.type
_entity.pdbx_description
1 polymer ?
#
loop_
_entity_poly.entity_id
_entity_poly.type
_entity_poly.pdbx_seq_one_letter_code
_entity_poly.pdbx_strand_id
1 'polypeptide(L)'
;MSTPPPFVPTPSEVGEGLKAAFRTHPAGVAIITASTPEGPVGLTASSVASVAVDPAAIVFSVTRATGSAGAILSAGSFVVHLIDDEHSALAQNFAVSGADRFTPEQGWSTLPTGEPHLDTARAALRCRALQTVPVGTSTVVIAEVLEVIAGPQGRPVVYFDRRFHALSSDYAI
;
A
#
# COMPACT_ATOMS: atom_id res chain seq x y z
N MET A 1 -14.26 -2.24 30.44
CA MET A 1 -14.96 -2.40 29.15
C MET A 1 -14.55 -3.76 28.59
N SER A 2 -15.49 -4.66 28.31
CA SER A 2 -15.16 -5.98 27.77
C SER A 2 -14.72 -5.84 26.31
N THR A 3 -13.58 -6.43 25.96
CA THR A 3 -13.12 -6.53 24.58
C THR A 3 -14.17 -7.26 23.74
N PRO A 4 -14.61 -6.72 22.59
CA PRO A 4 -15.54 -7.43 21.72
C PRO A 4 -14.92 -8.76 21.26
N PRO A 5 -15.74 -9.81 21.09
CA PRO A 5 -15.24 -11.11 20.64
C PRO A 5 -14.55 -10.98 19.28
N PRO A 6 -13.51 -11.78 19.02
CA PRO A 6 -12.79 -11.74 17.76
C PRO A 6 -13.73 -12.02 16.59
N PHE A 7 -13.65 -11.22 15.53
CA PHE A 7 -14.43 -11.46 14.32
C PHE A 7 -14.00 -12.76 13.66
N VAL A 8 -14.94 -13.70 13.51
CA VAL A 8 -14.72 -14.96 12.80
C VAL A 8 -15.29 -14.82 11.38
N PRO A 9 -14.43 -14.74 10.34
CA PRO A 9 -14.91 -14.66 8.97
C PRO A 9 -15.68 -15.93 8.61
N THR A 10 -16.92 -15.76 8.15
CA THR A 10 -17.74 -16.86 7.61
C THR A 10 -17.81 -16.72 6.09
N PRO A 11 -17.40 -17.74 5.32
CA PRO A 11 -17.58 -17.72 3.87
C PRO A 11 -19.04 -17.48 3.50
N SER A 12 -19.28 -16.60 2.54
CA SER A 12 -20.61 -16.32 2.02
C SER A 12 -20.56 -16.20 0.51
N GLU A 13 -21.67 -16.55 -0.15
CA GLU A 13 -21.81 -16.40 -1.60
C GLU A 13 -21.55 -14.94 -2.04
N VAL A 14 -22.07 -13.98 -1.27
CA VAL A 14 -21.83 -12.55 -1.49
C VAL A 14 -20.34 -12.20 -1.36
N GLY A 15 -19.62 -12.77 -0.39
CA GLY A 15 -18.19 -12.55 -0.19
C GLY A 15 -17.34 -13.11 -1.33
N GLU A 16 -17.67 -14.29 -1.86
CA GLU A 16 -17.00 -14.84 -3.05
C GLU A 16 -17.36 -14.04 -4.32
N GLY A 17 -18.61 -13.62 -4.47
CA GLY A 17 -19.05 -12.72 -5.53
C GLY A 17 -18.31 -11.38 -5.52
N LEU A 18 -18.10 -10.79 -4.34
CA LEU A 18 -17.30 -9.58 -4.16
C LEU A 18 -15.85 -9.79 -4.64
N LYS A 19 -15.19 -10.88 -4.22
CA LYS A 19 -13.84 -11.20 -4.68
C LYS A 19 -13.77 -11.38 -6.19
N ALA A 20 -14.76 -12.05 -6.79
CA ALA A 20 -14.83 -12.27 -8.22
C ALA A 20 -15.01 -10.96 -9.00
N ALA A 21 -15.85 -10.04 -8.51
CA ALA A 21 -16.06 -8.72 -9.11
C ALA A 21 -14.79 -7.86 -9.04
N PHE A 22 -14.15 -7.78 -7.86
CA PHE A 22 -12.95 -6.97 -7.67
C PHE A 22 -11.71 -7.57 -8.34
N ARG A 23 -11.69 -8.87 -8.63
CA ARG A 23 -10.61 -9.49 -9.42
C ARG A 23 -10.47 -8.83 -10.80
N THR A 24 -11.57 -8.43 -11.42
CA THR A 24 -11.60 -7.77 -12.73
C THR A 24 -11.93 -6.28 -12.63
N HIS A 25 -11.80 -5.68 -11.45
CA HIS A 25 -11.87 -4.23 -11.28
C HIS A 25 -10.43 -3.70 -11.28
N PRO A 26 -9.98 -2.96 -12.30
CA PRO A 26 -8.60 -2.50 -12.38
C PRO A 26 -8.31 -1.51 -11.25
N ALA A 27 -7.15 -1.67 -10.62
CA ALA A 27 -6.67 -0.76 -9.59
C ALA A 27 -5.20 -0.42 -9.80
N GLY A 28 -4.79 0.78 -9.38
CA GLY A 28 -3.37 1.10 -9.27
C GLY A 28 -2.69 0.22 -8.20
N VAL A 29 -1.37 0.19 -8.22
CA VAL A 29 -0.58 -0.51 -7.21
C VAL A 29 0.33 0.47 -6.49
N ALA A 30 0.44 0.29 -5.18
CA ALA A 30 1.38 1.00 -4.34
C ALA A 30 2.19 0.04 -3.47
N ILE A 31 3.39 0.46 -3.10
CA ILE A 31 4.18 -0.16 -2.04
C ILE A 31 4.18 0.78 -0.84
N ILE A 32 3.72 0.28 0.31
CA ILE A 32 3.67 1.02 1.56
C ILE A 32 4.82 0.56 2.44
N THR A 33 5.64 1.49 2.93
CA THR A 33 6.79 1.19 3.78
C THR A 33 6.77 1.99 5.07
N ALA A 34 7.38 1.44 6.12
CA ALA A 34 7.61 2.15 7.37
C ALA A 34 8.91 1.65 8.01
N SER A 35 9.48 2.47 8.89
CA SER A 35 10.59 2.05 9.75
C SER A 35 10.07 1.60 11.10
N THR A 36 10.63 0.51 11.63
CA THR A 36 10.35 0.01 12.98
C THR A 36 11.66 -0.20 13.75
N PRO A 37 11.62 -0.38 15.08
CA PRO A 37 12.80 -0.72 15.86
C PRO A 37 13.53 -1.99 15.39
N GLU A 38 12.81 -2.93 14.78
CA GLU A 38 13.33 -4.19 14.27
C GLU A 38 13.82 -4.11 12.81
N GLY A 39 13.59 -2.97 12.13
CA GLY A 39 14.01 -2.73 10.75
C GLY A 39 12.89 -2.22 9.85
N PRO A 40 13.16 -2.07 8.54
CA PRO A 40 12.16 -1.61 7.58
C PRO A 40 11.09 -2.70 7.35
N VAL A 41 9.84 -2.26 7.24
CA VAL A 41 8.71 -3.11 6.87
C VAL A 41 7.99 -2.53 5.67
N GLY A 42 7.33 -3.38 4.89
CA GLY A 42 6.46 -2.91 3.82
C GLY A 42 5.48 -3.95 3.32
N LEU A 43 4.50 -3.48 2.56
CA LEU A 43 3.51 -4.30 1.88
C LEU A 43 3.06 -3.69 0.56
N THR A 44 2.53 -4.52 -0.32
CA THR A 44 1.85 -4.08 -1.55
C THR A 44 0.37 -3.87 -1.29
N ALA A 45 -0.18 -2.77 -1.78
CA ALA A 45 -1.59 -2.43 -1.68
C ALA A 45 -2.15 -1.97 -3.03
N SER A 46 -3.30 -2.49 -3.41
CA SER A 46 -4.11 -2.01 -4.54
C SER A 46 -5.36 -1.25 -4.08
N SER A 47 -5.49 -0.99 -2.78
CA SER A 47 -6.64 -0.32 -2.16
C SER A 47 -6.42 1.19 -1.96
N VAL A 48 -5.27 1.73 -2.39
CA VAL A 48 -4.94 3.14 -2.24
C VAL A 48 -5.85 3.99 -3.12
N ALA A 49 -6.52 4.98 -2.51
CA ALA A 49 -7.33 5.97 -3.21
C ALA A 49 -7.20 7.35 -2.56
N SER A 50 -7.38 8.41 -3.35
CA SER A 50 -7.47 9.79 -2.83
C SER A 50 -8.82 10.01 -2.15
N VAL A 51 -8.83 10.77 -1.05
CA VAL A 51 -10.03 11.06 -0.24
C VAL A 51 -10.35 12.54 -0.22
N ALA A 52 -9.37 13.39 0.07
CA ALA A 52 -9.56 14.82 0.23
C ALA A 52 -8.30 15.61 -0.18
N VAL A 53 -8.51 16.88 -0.53
CA VAL A 53 -7.43 17.83 -0.83
C VAL A 53 -7.13 18.73 0.37
N ASP A 54 -8.12 19.01 1.23
CA ASP A 54 -7.97 19.80 2.45
C ASP A 54 -8.68 19.13 3.65
N PRO A 55 -7.94 18.49 4.59
CA PRO A 55 -6.51 18.20 4.48
C PRO A 55 -6.21 17.21 3.35
N ALA A 56 -4.99 17.23 2.81
CA ALA A 56 -4.57 16.28 1.79
C ALA A 56 -4.58 14.86 2.38
N ALA A 57 -5.46 13.99 1.90
CA ALA A 57 -5.70 12.69 2.51
C ALA A 57 -5.92 11.57 1.48
N ILE A 58 -5.45 10.38 1.85
CA ILE A 58 -5.66 9.13 1.13
C ILE A 58 -6.32 8.09 2.05
N VAL A 59 -6.86 7.03 1.44
CA VAL A 59 -7.31 5.83 2.13
C VAL A 59 -6.61 4.61 1.57
N PHE A 60 -6.37 3.62 2.41
CA PHE A 60 -6.06 2.25 1.99
C PHE A 60 -6.59 1.26 3.00
N SER A 61 -6.66 -0.02 2.63
CA SER A 61 -7.06 -1.09 3.53
C SER A 61 -5.96 -2.14 3.66
N VAL A 62 -5.70 -2.59 4.88
CA VAL A 62 -4.84 -3.74 5.17
C VAL A 62 -5.65 -4.89 5.73
N THR A 63 -5.27 -6.12 5.39
CA THR A 63 -5.88 -7.34 5.95
C THR A 63 -5.00 -7.87 7.06
N ARG A 64 -5.59 -8.25 8.20
CA ARG A 64 -4.89 -8.76 9.40
C ARG A 64 -3.78 -7.81 9.85
N ALA A 65 -4.11 -6.89 10.75
CA ALA A 65 -3.21 -5.89 11.36
C ALA A 65 -2.09 -6.52 12.23
N THR A 66 -1.29 -7.38 11.62
CA THR A 66 -0.18 -8.16 12.19
C THR A 66 1.01 -8.11 11.23
N GLY A 67 2.22 -8.44 11.69
CA GLY A 67 3.43 -8.37 10.85
C GLY A 67 3.63 -6.96 10.27
N SER A 68 4.00 -6.87 8.99
CA SER A 68 4.24 -5.59 8.31
C SER A 68 3.03 -4.65 8.36
N ALA A 69 1.80 -5.17 8.23
CA ALA A 69 0.60 -4.34 8.30
C ALA A 69 0.42 -3.73 9.70
N GLY A 70 0.54 -4.54 10.76
CA GLY A 70 0.44 -4.04 12.14
C GLY A 70 1.55 -3.05 12.49
N ALA A 71 2.75 -3.29 11.98
CA ALA A 71 3.90 -2.41 12.16
C ALA A 71 3.69 -1.06 11.45
N ILE A 72 3.21 -1.04 10.20
CA ILE A 72 2.86 0.20 9.48
C ILE A 72 1.79 0.99 10.24
N LEU A 73 0.76 0.32 10.76
CA LEU A 73 -0.30 0.98 11.53
C LEU A 73 0.17 1.58 12.86
N SER A 74 1.28 1.06 13.41
CA SER A 74 1.84 1.52 14.69
C SER A 74 2.98 2.54 14.50
N ALA A 75 3.46 2.73 13.26
CA ALA A 75 4.53 3.67 12.94
C ALA A 75 4.03 5.11 13.02
N GLY A 76 4.90 6.03 13.47
CA GLY A 76 4.58 7.46 13.50
C GLY A 76 4.35 8.07 12.11
N SER A 77 4.97 7.48 11.09
CA SER A 77 4.81 7.81 9.69
C SER A 77 5.17 6.61 8.80
N PHE A 78 4.69 6.65 7.56
CA PHE A 78 4.94 5.65 6.52
C PHE A 78 4.95 6.32 5.15
N VAL A 79 5.47 5.63 4.13
CA VAL A 79 5.55 6.15 2.76
C VAL A 79 4.73 5.28 1.83
N VAL A 80 3.84 5.88 1.05
CA VAL A 80 3.07 5.22 0.00
C VAL A 80 3.68 5.55 -1.36
N HIS A 81 4.34 4.56 -1.96
CA HIS A 81 4.98 4.68 -3.27
C HIS A 81 3.99 4.32 -4.36
N LEU A 82 3.65 5.27 -5.22
CA LEU A 82 2.91 5.04 -6.46
C LEU A 82 3.92 4.60 -7.52
N ILE A 83 3.81 3.34 -7.94
CA ILE A 83 4.84 2.68 -8.77
C ILE A 83 4.44 2.60 -10.25
N ASP A 84 5.42 2.29 -11.09
CA ASP A 84 5.24 1.94 -12.50
C ASP A 84 5.37 0.42 -12.74
N ASP A 85 5.35 0.03 -14.00
CA ASP A 85 5.41 -1.37 -14.41
C ASP A 85 6.76 -2.06 -14.17
N GLU A 86 7.86 -1.31 -14.15
CA GLU A 86 9.20 -1.85 -13.87
C GLU A 86 9.30 -2.40 -12.43
N HIS A 87 8.50 -1.85 -11.52
CA HIS A 87 8.42 -2.28 -10.13
C HIS A 87 7.48 -3.48 -9.89
N SER A 88 6.91 -4.10 -10.92
CA SER A 88 5.96 -5.22 -10.76
C SER A 88 6.55 -6.40 -9.96
N ALA A 89 7.82 -6.74 -10.20
CA ALA A 89 8.52 -7.79 -9.46
C ALA A 89 8.75 -7.39 -7.99
N LEU A 90 9.12 -6.14 -7.74
CA LEU A 90 9.28 -5.61 -6.39
C LEU A 90 7.94 -5.63 -5.63
N ALA A 91 6.86 -5.18 -6.27
CA ALA A 91 5.52 -5.24 -5.70
C ALA A 91 5.09 -6.69 -5.38
N GLN A 92 5.50 -7.68 -6.17
CA GLN A 92 5.23 -9.08 -5.86
C GLN A 92 5.93 -9.55 -4.57
N ASN A 93 7.19 -9.13 -4.34
CA ASN A 93 7.93 -9.44 -3.10
C ASN A 93 7.26 -8.83 -1.86
N PHE A 94 6.67 -7.64 -2.01
CA PHE A 94 5.96 -6.94 -0.93
C PHE A 94 4.52 -7.46 -0.73
N ALA A 95 3.98 -8.25 -1.65
CA ALA A 95 2.65 -8.87 -1.53
C ALA A 95 2.67 -10.22 -0.77
N VAL A 96 3.82 -10.89 -0.68
CA VAL A 96 3.94 -12.27 -0.17
C VAL A 96 4.83 -12.31 1.07
N SER A 97 4.36 -12.96 2.15
CA SER A 97 5.15 -13.17 3.37
C SER A 97 6.38 -14.05 3.10
N GLY A 98 7.53 -13.69 3.69
CA GLY A 98 8.76 -14.49 3.60
C GLY A 98 9.59 -14.27 2.33
N ALA A 99 9.16 -13.40 1.42
CA ALA A 99 10.00 -12.96 0.30
C ALA A 99 11.08 -11.98 0.76
N ASP A 100 12.16 -11.89 -0.01
CA ASP A 100 13.25 -10.94 0.24
C ASP A 100 12.79 -9.49 0.00
N ARG A 101 12.93 -8.66 1.03
CA ARG A 101 12.53 -7.25 1.02
C ARG A 101 13.67 -6.39 1.54
N PHE A 102 13.77 -5.18 1.03
CA PHE A 102 14.79 -4.22 1.40
C PHE A 102 16.23 -4.73 1.17
N THR A 103 16.44 -5.54 0.12
CA THR A 103 17.79 -5.99 -0.23
C THR A 103 18.58 -4.85 -0.87
N PRO A 104 19.93 -4.90 -0.84
CA PRO A 104 20.77 -3.86 -1.46
C PRO A 104 20.47 -3.62 -2.95
N GLU A 105 20.05 -4.66 -3.68
CA GLU A 105 19.75 -4.60 -5.12
C GLU A 105 18.39 -3.97 -5.42
N GLN A 106 17.51 -3.84 -4.41
CA GLN A 106 16.18 -3.24 -4.58
C GLN A 106 16.21 -1.70 -4.55
N GLY A 107 17.38 -1.08 -4.34
CA GLY A 107 17.58 0.37 -4.52
C GLY A 107 16.87 1.26 -3.50
N TRP A 108 16.71 0.78 -2.27
CA TRP A 108 16.09 1.57 -1.19
C TRP A 108 17.05 2.61 -0.63
N SER A 109 16.55 3.83 -0.48
CA SER A 109 17.16 4.91 0.30
C SER A 109 16.38 5.11 1.61
N THR A 110 16.87 6.03 2.45
CA THR A 110 16.19 6.41 3.69
C THR A 110 15.91 7.91 3.66
N LEU A 111 14.66 8.30 3.89
CA LEU A 111 14.30 9.71 4.00
C LEU A 111 15.01 10.37 5.20
N PRO A 112 15.18 11.70 5.22
CA PRO A 112 15.70 12.40 6.41
C PRO A 112 14.88 12.14 7.68
N THR A 113 13.61 11.79 7.53
CA THR A 113 12.67 11.42 8.60
C THR A 113 12.75 9.95 9.01
N GLY A 114 13.53 9.13 8.29
CA GLY A 114 13.90 7.76 8.66
C GLY A 114 13.14 6.65 7.94
N GLU A 115 12.11 6.93 7.16
CA GLU A 115 11.33 5.92 6.44
C GLU A 115 12.07 5.38 5.21
N PRO A 116 11.86 4.10 4.82
CA PRO A 116 12.45 3.53 3.62
C PRO A 116 11.78 4.12 2.38
N HIS A 117 12.58 4.59 1.44
CA HIS A 117 12.11 5.26 0.23
C HIS A 117 12.65 4.59 -1.03
N LEU A 118 11.79 4.47 -2.03
CA LEU A 118 12.13 3.98 -3.36
C LEU A 118 12.29 5.17 -4.31
N ASP A 119 13.54 5.57 -4.57
CA ASP A 119 13.87 6.76 -5.39
C ASP A 119 13.31 6.66 -6.83
N THR A 120 13.12 5.43 -7.32
CA THR A 120 12.60 5.14 -8.67
C THR A 120 11.08 5.11 -8.76
N ALA A 121 10.36 5.20 -7.63
CA ALA A 121 8.89 5.27 -7.65
C ALA A 121 8.42 6.57 -8.33
N ARG A 122 7.37 6.52 -9.14
CA ARG A 122 6.85 7.71 -9.85
C ARG A 122 6.46 8.87 -8.94
N ALA A 123 5.92 8.54 -7.78
CA ALA A 123 5.67 9.47 -6.71
C ALA A 123 5.68 8.72 -5.37
N ALA A 124 6.08 9.41 -4.31
CA ALA A 124 5.96 8.90 -2.95
C ALA A 124 5.21 9.90 -2.08
N LEU A 125 4.29 9.39 -1.26
CA LEU A 125 3.51 10.17 -0.32
C LEU A 125 3.97 9.81 1.09
N ARG A 126 4.62 10.74 1.79
CA ARG A 126 4.93 10.54 3.21
C ARG A 126 3.69 10.88 4.00
N CYS A 127 3.22 9.91 4.79
CA CYS A 127 1.91 9.97 5.42
C CYS A 127 1.99 9.65 6.90
N ARG A 128 0.96 10.07 7.64
CA ARG A 128 0.64 9.53 8.98
C ARG A 128 -0.82 9.09 9.01
N ALA A 129 -1.12 8.09 9.83
CA ALA A 129 -2.50 7.68 10.05
C ALA A 129 -3.26 8.80 10.79
N LEU A 130 -4.39 9.24 10.21
CA LEU A 130 -5.36 10.11 10.88
C LEU A 130 -6.35 9.27 11.68
N GLN A 131 -6.86 8.21 11.06
CA GLN A 131 -7.89 7.36 11.63
C GLN A 131 -7.78 5.95 11.07
N THR A 132 -8.04 4.95 11.92
CA THR A 132 -8.21 3.56 11.52
C THR A 132 -9.61 3.07 11.86
N VAL A 133 -10.22 2.30 10.95
CA VAL A 133 -11.57 1.76 11.11
C VAL A 133 -11.52 0.25 10.89
N PRO A 134 -11.74 -0.57 11.94
CA PRO A 134 -11.83 -2.02 11.80
C PRO A 134 -13.07 -2.41 10.99
N VAL A 135 -12.88 -3.29 9.99
CA VAL A 135 -13.96 -3.86 9.17
C VAL A 135 -13.73 -5.36 9.04
N GLY A 136 -14.35 -6.14 9.92
CA GLY A 136 -14.14 -7.59 10.00
C GLY A 136 -12.67 -7.94 10.24
N THR A 137 -12.02 -8.59 9.28
CA THR A 137 -10.58 -8.93 9.34
C THR A 137 -9.66 -7.87 8.74
N SER A 138 -10.22 -6.80 8.19
CA SER A 138 -9.50 -5.70 7.56
C SER A 138 -9.52 -4.46 8.43
N THR A 139 -8.60 -3.54 8.17
CA THR A 139 -8.57 -2.21 8.76
C THR A 139 -8.46 -1.20 7.64
N VAL A 140 -9.43 -0.29 7.58
CA VAL A 140 -9.38 0.88 6.70
C VAL A 140 -8.54 1.94 7.39
N VAL A 141 -7.60 2.53 6.66
CA VAL A 141 -6.67 3.56 7.15
C VAL A 141 -6.92 4.83 6.36
N ILE A 142 -7.33 5.88 7.05
CA ILE A 142 -7.36 7.24 6.51
C ILE A 142 -6.05 7.89 6.93
N ALA A 143 -5.30 8.41 5.97
CA ALA A 143 -3.96 8.94 6.20
C ALA A 143 -3.83 10.36 5.64
N GLU A 144 -3.22 11.24 6.42
CA GLU A 144 -2.82 12.57 5.99
C GLU A 144 -1.52 12.48 5.22
N VAL A 145 -1.45 13.15 4.08
CA VAL A 145 -0.24 13.34 3.29
C VAL A 145 0.52 14.53 3.87
N LEU A 146 1.69 14.27 4.42
CA LEU A 146 2.57 15.26 5.02
C LEU A 146 3.53 15.86 3.99
N GLU A 147 3.87 15.09 2.96
CA GLU A 147 4.81 15.47 1.91
C GLU A 147 4.56 14.64 0.65
N VAL A 148 4.74 15.27 -0.52
CA VAL A 148 4.72 14.60 -1.83
C VAL A 148 6.10 14.71 -2.44
N ILE A 149 6.73 13.58 -2.71
CA ILE A 149 8.03 13.47 -3.36
C ILE A 149 7.78 13.02 -4.80
N ALA A 150 8.10 13.89 -5.77
CA ALA A 150 8.00 13.57 -7.17
C ALA A 150 9.16 12.66 -7.60
N GLY A 151 8.85 11.61 -8.35
CA GLY A 151 9.85 10.72 -8.93
C GLY A 151 9.88 10.76 -10.45
N PRO A 152 10.57 9.80 -11.08
CA PRO A 152 10.68 9.74 -12.54
C PRO A 152 9.33 9.49 -13.22
N GLN A 153 9.25 9.82 -14.50
CA GLN A 153 8.12 9.41 -15.33
C GLN A 153 8.29 7.94 -15.73
N GLY A 154 7.20 7.17 -15.65
CA GLY A 154 7.15 5.76 -16.00
C GLY A 154 5.73 5.33 -16.35
N ARG A 155 5.55 4.16 -16.95
CA ARG A 155 4.21 3.69 -17.34
C ARG A 155 3.45 3.22 -16.10
N PRO A 156 2.31 3.83 -15.76
CA PRO A 156 1.60 3.43 -14.56
C PRO A 156 1.21 1.95 -14.64
N VAL A 157 1.37 1.24 -13.52
CA VAL A 157 0.98 -0.16 -13.42
C VAL A 157 -0.44 -0.30 -12.91
N VAL A 158 -1.17 -1.23 -13.51
CA VAL A 158 -2.52 -1.63 -13.12
C VAL A 158 -2.52 -3.09 -12.71
N TYR A 159 -3.17 -3.40 -11.60
CA TYR A 159 -3.47 -4.77 -11.21
C TYR A 159 -4.87 -5.15 -11.71
N PHE A 160 -4.92 -6.16 -12.58
CA PHE A 160 -6.16 -6.68 -13.17
C PHE A 160 -6.06 -8.19 -13.38
N ASP A 161 -7.10 -8.91 -12.93
CA ASP A 161 -7.19 -10.37 -12.97
C ASP A 161 -5.94 -11.08 -12.45
N ARG A 162 -5.48 -10.63 -11.27
CA ARG A 162 -4.29 -11.12 -10.57
C ARG A 162 -2.96 -10.95 -11.30
N ARG A 163 -2.91 -10.03 -12.27
CA ARG A 163 -1.71 -9.74 -13.06
C ARG A 163 -1.43 -8.24 -13.06
N PHE A 164 -0.15 -7.91 -13.18
CA PHE A 164 0.31 -6.54 -13.43
C PHE A 164 0.23 -6.26 -14.93
N HIS A 165 -0.25 -5.07 -15.30
CA HIS A 165 -0.36 -4.58 -16.67
C HIS A 165 0.20 -3.17 -16.73
N ALA A 166 1.01 -2.88 -17.75
CA ALA A 166 1.49 -1.53 -18.01
C ALA A 166 0.45 -0.77 -18.84
N LEU A 167 0.10 0.45 -18.44
CA LEU A 167 -0.67 1.35 -19.30
C LEU A 167 0.25 1.94 -20.38
N SER A 168 -0.25 2.07 -21.62
CA SER A 168 0.53 2.64 -22.71
C SER A 168 0.85 4.12 -22.42
N SER A 169 2.00 4.58 -22.92
CA SER A 169 2.49 5.95 -22.73
C SER A 169 1.71 7.01 -23.50
N ASP A 170 0.62 6.67 -24.18
CA ASP A 170 -0.23 7.59 -24.95
C ASP A 170 -1.10 8.49 -24.03
N TYR A 171 -0.64 8.76 -22.82
CA TYR A 171 -1.21 9.73 -21.89
C TYR A 171 -0.80 11.15 -22.33
N ALA A 172 -1.14 11.51 -23.58
CA ALA A 172 -1.18 12.89 -24.01
C ALA A 172 -2.48 13.50 -23.47
N ILE A 173 -2.35 14.42 -22.51
CA ILE A 173 -3.43 15.34 -22.14
C ILE A 173 -3.46 16.45 -23.18
#